data_AF-A0A8T0FXT3-F1
#
_entry.id   AF-A0A8T0FXT3-F1
#
_cell.length_a   1.000
_cell.length_b   1.000
_cell.length_c   1.000
_cell.angle_alpha   90.00
_cell.angle_beta   90.00
_cell.angle_gamma   90.00
#
_symmetry.space_group_name_H-M   'P 1'
#
loop_
_entity.id
_entity.type
_entity.pdbx_description
1 polymer ?
#
loop_
_entity_poly.entity_id
_entity_poly.type
_entity_poly.pdbx_seq_one_letter_code
_entity_poly.pdbx_strand_id
1 'polypeptide(L)'
;MDEQLKSILVEIFVVVKESTNSAIADVKNSMEAAIAEVKESTDVAVTKVDAAVIEITKMSSGLEQVEKSIQDVRESTTTAVWEIKKRIQQLETKGVPKEEGATNDFDCPMGLEGISTVPETPPGPKIKTSIFDGKSAWNVYKMQFDMVAMANGWSDAAKAYNLAESLLDIRDTLALEYFVDAIRNPDIQTRVRLSDAKDLKSALMFSMKIDTAHLASEKSSSCPYRCCPGHYRRFKKKNSKTREALDDPISRWSEVQGIENQLLDVQERWTLQEELSRTNWDLY
;
A
#
# COMPACT_ATOMS: atom_id res chain seq x y z
N MET A 1 -51.90 -33.87 -55.24
CA MET A 1 -50.62 -33.58 -54.56
C MET A 1 -49.84 -34.88 -54.59
N ASP A 2 -48.69 -34.86 -55.23
CA ASP A 2 -47.95 -36.04 -55.74
C ASP A 2 -47.40 -36.91 -54.59
N GLU A 3 -47.60 -38.23 -54.64
CA GLU A 3 -47.09 -39.20 -53.64
C GLU A 3 -45.56 -39.16 -53.54
N GLN A 4 -44.88 -38.79 -54.64
CA GLN A 4 -43.44 -38.56 -54.67
C GLN A 4 -42.99 -37.47 -53.68
N LEU A 5 -43.77 -36.38 -53.58
CA LEU A 5 -43.45 -35.27 -52.69
C LEU A 5 -43.56 -35.66 -51.21
N LYS A 6 -44.52 -36.53 -50.87
CA LYS A 6 -44.65 -37.06 -49.50
C LYS A 6 -43.47 -37.94 -49.13
N SER A 7 -43.02 -38.81 -50.03
CA SER A 7 -41.85 -39.68 -49.81
C SER A 7 -40.58 -38.87 -49.53
N ILE A 8 -40.32 -37.84 -50.35
CA ILE A 8 -39.15 -36.97 -50.19
C ILE A 8 -39.20 -36.21 -48.85
N LEU A 9 -40.37 -35.71 -48.45
CA LEU A 9 -40.52 -35.03 -47.17
C LEU A 9 -40.26 -35.95 -45.97
N VAL A 10 -40.67 -37.22 -46.06
CA VAL A 10 -40.41 -38.22 -45.00
C VAL A 10 -38.91 -38.50 -44.90
N GLU A 11 -38.21 -38.70 -46.03
CA GLU A 11 -36.75 -38.92 -46.03
C GLU A 11 -35.99 -37.73 -45.45
N ILE A 12 -36.33 -36.50 -45.86
CA ILE A 12 -35.73 -35.28 -45.31
C ILE A 12 -35.97 -35.21 -43.80
N PHE A 13 -37.19 -35.49 -43.35
CA PHE A 13 -37.52 -35.47 -41.92
C PHE A 13 -36.71 -36.50 -41.13
N VAL A 14 -36.54 -37.72 -41.66
CA VAL A 14 -35.72 -38.76 -41.03
C VAL A 14 -34.27 -38.30 -40.93
N VAL A 15 -33.68 -37.81 -42.02
CA VAL A 15 -32.28 -37.33 -42.04
C VAL A 15 -32.08 -36.17 -41.07
N VAL A 16 -33.00 -35.20 -41.06
CA VAL A 16 -32.93 -34.07 -40.12
C VAL A 16 -33.01 -34.56 -38.68
N LYS A 17 -33.96 -35.45 -38.37
CA LYS A 17 -34.14 -36.01 -37.02
C LYS A 17 -32.89 -36.75 -36.55
N GLU A 18 -32.31 -37.59 -37.40
CA GLU A 18 -31.08 -38.35 -37.08
C GLU A 18 -29.90 -37.41 -36.87
N SER A 19 -29.70 -36.42 -37.75
CA SER A 19 -28.65 -35.41 -37.62
C SER A 19 -28.80 -34.59 -36.34
N THR A 20 -30.02 -34.16 -35.99
CA THR A 20 -30.26 -33.41 -34.75
C THR A 20 -30.01 -34.26 -33.51
N ASN A 21 -30.39 -35.54 -33.52
CA ASN A 21 -30.16 -36.44 -32.38
C ASN A 21 -28.67 -36.72 -32.18
N SER A 22 -27.92 -36.89 -33.27
CA SER A 22 -26.46 -37.03 -33.21
C SER A 22 -25.81 -35.78 -32.61
N ALA A 23 -26.20 -34.59 -33.07
CA ALA A 23 -25.66 -33.33 -32.55
C ALA A 23 -25.99 -33.13 -31.06
N ILE A 24 -27.19 -33.50 -30.62
CA ILE A 24 -27.59 -33.46 -29.19
C ILE A 24 -26.71 -34.42 -28.37
N ALA A 25 -26.44 -35.62 -28.89
CA ALA A 25 -25.59 -36.59 -28.19
C ALA A 25 -24.14 -36.09 -28.04
N ASP A 26 -23.59 -35.49 -29.10
CA ASP A 26 -22.24 -34.93 -29.07
C ASP A 26 -22.12 -33.79 -28.06
N VAL A 27 -23.10 -32.88 -28.04
CA VAL A 27 -23.16 -31.78 -27.06
C VAL A 27 -23.28 -32.33 -25.64
N LYS A 28 -24.13 -33.34 -25.42
CA LYS A 28 -24.30 -33.97 -24.11
C LYS A 28 -22.98 -34.59 -23.61
N ASN A 29 -22.32 -35.38 -24.46
CA ASN A 29 -21.07 -36.05 -24.10
C ASN A 29 -19.95 -35.04 -23.81
N SER A 30 -19.85 -33.98 -24.63
CA SER A 30 -18.90 -32.89 -24.39
C SER A 30 -19.18 -32.17 -23.07
N MET A 31 -20.44 -31.95 -22.73
CA MET A 31 -20.83 -31.31 -21.48
C MET A 31 -20.54 -32.20 -20.26
N GLU A 32 -20.81 -33.50 -20.35
CA GLU A 32 -20.49 -34.46 -19.28
C GLU A 32 -18.98 -34.55 -19.04
N ALA A 33 -18.17 -34.54 -20.11
CA ALA A 33 -16.71 -34.49 -20.00
C ALA A 33 -16.21 -33.20 -19.32
N ALA A 34 -16.72 -32.03 -19.73
CA ALA A 34 -16.37 -30.75 -19.11
C ALA A 34 -16.78 -30.69 -17.62
N ILE A 35 -17.94 -31.24 -17.28
CA ILE A 35 -18.39 -31.34 -15.87
C ILE A 35 -17.44 -32.23 -15.07
N ALA A 36 -16.97 -33.34 -15.63
CA ALA A 36 -16.04 -34.24 -14.95
C ALA A 36 -14.68 -33.54 -14.67
N GLU A 37 -14.14 -32.83 -15.67
CA GLU A 37 -12.89 -32.07 -15.53
C GLU A 37 -13.01 -30.97 -14.47
N VAL A 38 -14.10 -30.22 -14.48
CA VAL A 38 -14.36 -29.18 -13.46
C VAL A 38 -14.46 -29.79 -12.06
N LYS A 39 -15.11 -30.95 -11.91
CA LYS A 39 -15.20 -31.64 -10.60
C LYS A 39 -13.82 -32.06 -10.11
N GLU A 40 -13.01 -32.70 -10.95
CA GLU A 40 -11.66 -33.13 -10.57
C GLU A 40 -10.78 -31.93 -10.19
N SER A 41 -10.80 -30.87 -11.00
CA SER A 41 -10.08 -29.63 -10.67
C SER A 41 -10.56 -29.01 -9.36
N THR A 42 -11.86 -29.09 -9.07
CA THR A 42 -12.45 -28.56 -7.83
C THR A 42 -12.01 -29.38 -6.62
N ASP A 43 -12.02 -30.70 -6.71
CA ASP A 43 -11.57 -31.59 -5.62
C ASP A 43 -10.08 -31.38 -5.30
N VAL A 44 -9.24 -31.21 -6.32
CA VAL A 44 -7.83 -30.85 -6.15
C VAL A 44 -7.67 -29.48 -5.49
N ALA A 45 -8.51 -28.50 -5.83
CA ALA A 45 -8.47 -27.19 -5.18
C ALA A 45 -8.90 -27.27 -3.70
N VAL A 46 -9.97 -28.01 -3.40
CA VAL A 46 -10.48 -28.20 -2.03
C VAL A 46 -9.42 -28.84 -1.14
N THR A 47 -8.77 -29.91 -1.59
CA THR A 47 -7.71 -30.58 -0.81
C THR A 47 -6.50 -29.67 -0.51
N LYS A 48 -6.12 -28.79 -1.45
CA LYS A 48 -5.07 -27.79 -1.21
C LYS A 48 -5.50 -26.74 -0.18
N VAL A 49 -6.76 -26.30 -0.24
CA VAL A 49 -7.32 -25.37 0.75
C VAL A 49 -7.35 -26.00 2.13
N ASP A 50 -7.80 -27.26 2.24
CA ASP A 50 -7.84 -27.99 3.51
C ASP A 50 -6.44 -28.12 4.14
N ALA A 51 -5.43 -28.45 3.33
CA ALA A 51 -4.04 -28.49 3.78
C ALA A 51 -3.55 -27.12 4.30
N ALA A 52 -3.89 -26.03 3.60
CA ALA A 52 -3.54 -24.68 4.04
C ALA A 52 -4.25 -24.29 5.35
N VAL A 53 -5.52 -24.68 5.52
CA VAL A 53 -6.29 -24.45 6.76
C VAL A 53 -5.64 -25.16 7.96
N ILE A 54 -5.15 -26.39 7.77
CA ILE A 54 -4.43 -27.14 8.82
C ILE A 54 -3.17 -26.39 9.27
N GLU A 55 -2.35 -25.90 8.33
CA GLU A 55 -1.14 -25.13 8.66
C GLU A 55 -1.47 -23.80 9.35
N ILE A 56 -2.50 -23.09 8.89
CA ILE A 56 -2.98 -21.87 9.55
C ILE A 56 -3.41 -22.17 11.00
N THR A 57 -4.14 -23.25 11.22
CA THR A 57 -4.60 -23.65 12.56
C THR A 57 -3.41 -23.93 13.49
N LYS A 58 -2.33 -24.54 12.97
CA LYS A 58 -1.09 -24.77 13.73
C LYS A 58 -0.34 -23.46 14.05
N MET A 59 -0.33 -22.50 13.12
CA MET A 59 0.26 -21.18 13.39
C MET A 59 -0.52 -20.42 14.45
N SER A 60 -1.86 -20.48 14.41
CA SER A 60 -2.73 -19.81 15.40
C SER A 60 -2.48 -20.31 16.83
N SER A 61 -2.26 -21.62 17.03
CA SER A 61 -1.94 -22.14 18.37
C SER A 61 -0.56 -21.68 18.87
N GLY A 62 0.42 -21.54 17.97
CA GLY A 62 1.72 -20.96 18.30
C GLY A 62 1.62 -19.48 18.73
N LEU A 63 0.77 -18.70 18.06
CA LEU A 63 0.51 -17.31 18.42
C LEU A 63 -0.11 -17.19 19.82
N GLU A 64 -1.04 -18.07 20.18
CA GLU A 64 -1.65 -18.09 21.51
C GLU A 64 -0.59 -18.33 22.62
N GLN A 65 0.42 -19.16 22.36
CA GLN A 65 1.52 -19.39 23.31
C GLN A 65 2.43 -18.17 23.46
N VAL A 66 2.72 -17.49 22.37
CA VAL A 66 3.50 -16.24 22.38
C VAL A 66 2.74 -15.15 23.13
N GLU A 67 1.43 -15.02 22.92
CA GLU A 67 0.59 -14.05 23.62
C GLU A 67 0.60 -14.27 25.14
N LYS A 68 0.47 -15.53 25.59
CA LYS A 68 0.63 -15.88 27.03
C LYS A 68 2.00 -15.49 27.57
N SER A 69 3.07 -15.78 26.82
CA SER A 69 4.43 -15.43 27.24
C SER A 69 4.65 -13.91 27.34
N ILE A 70 4.08 -13.13 26.41
CA ILE A 70 4.12 -11.67 26.45
C ILE A 70 3.36 -11.14 27.67
N GLN A 71 2.20 -11.71 27.97
CA GLN A 71 1.41 -11.34 29.14
C GLN A 71 2.18 -11.63 30.44
N ASP A 72 2.82 -12.79 30.57
CA ASP A 72 3.66 -13.13 31.71
C ASP A 72 4.82 -12.14 31.88
N VAL A 73 5.52 -11.80 30.79
CA VAL A 73 6.62 -10.81 30.80
C VAL A 73 6.10 -9.44 31.21
N ARG A 74 4.92 -9.03 30.72
CA ARG A 74 4.29 -7.76 31.08
C ARG A 74 4.00 -7.69 32.58
N GLU A 75 3.39 -8.74 33.15
CA GLU A 75 3.09 -8.82 34.57
C GLU A 75 4.36 -8.80 35.43
N SER A 76 5.37 -9.59 35.05
CA SER A 76 6.69 -9.57 35.70
C SER A 76 7.33 -8.18 35.67
N THR A 77 7.31 -7.52 34.51
CA THR A 77 7.87 -6.18 34.33
C THR A 77 7.13 -5.14 35.18
N THR A 78 5.79 -5.18 35.21
CA THR A 78 5.00 -4.26 36.04
C THR A 78 5.33 -4.43 37.53
N THR A 79 5.53 -5.67 37.98
CA THR A 79 5.93 -5.98 39.35
C THR A 79 7.33 -5.44 39.66
N ALA A 80 8.29 -5.67 38.76
CA ALA A 80 9.67 -5.17 38.91
C ALA A 80 9.73 -3.64 38.96
N VAL A 81 8.99 -2.95 38.09
CA VAL A 81 8.89 -1.48 38.08
C VAL A 81 8.29 -0.97 39.39
N TRP A 82 7.25 -1.62 39.90
CA TRP A 82 6.66 -1.26 41.19
C TRP A 82 7.65 -1.41 42.35
N GLU A 83 8.40 -2.51 42.40
CA GLU A 83 9.43 -2.76 43.43
C GLU A 83 10.56 -1.71 43.36
N ILE A 84 11.00 -1.36 42.15
CA ILE A 84 12.00 -0.30 41.93
C ILE A 84 11.47 1.05 42.43
N LYS A 85 10.23 1.41 42.05
CA LYS A 85 9.61 2.67 42.48
C LYS A 85 9.54 2.77 44.01
N LYS A 86 9.17 1.68 44.67
CA LYS A 86 9.16 1.58 46.13
C LYS A 86 10.55 1.78 46.74
N ARG A 87 11.60 1.17 46.17
CA ARG A 87 12.98 1.35 46.64
C ARG A 87 13.49 2.78 46.45
N ILE A 88 13.16 3.45 45.35
CA ILE A 88 13.52 4.86 45.10
C ILE A 88 12.91 5.76 46.19
N GLN A 89 11.63 5.60 46.48
CA GLN A 89 10.93 6.40 47.50
C GLN A 89 11.50 6.21 48.92
N GLN A 90 12.02 5.00 49.23
CA GLN A 90 12.71 4.73 50.50
C GLN A 90 14.10 5.39 50.60
N LEU A 91 14.76 5.67 49.47
CA LEU A 91 16.05 6.36 49.44
C LEU A 91 15.88 7.87 49.57
N GLU A 92 14.84 8.44 48.95
CA GLU A 92 14.50 9.87 49.06
C GLU A 92 14.14 10.27 50.50
N THR A 93 13.63 9.36 51.32
CA THR A 93 13.26 9.62 52.73
C THR A 93 14.40 9.48 53.74
N LYS A 94 15.54 8.87 53.35
CA LYS A 94 16.69 8.62 54.24
C LYS A 94 17.87 9.58 54.03
N GLY A 95 17.79 10.47 53.06
CA GLY A 95 18.88 11.39 52.69
C GLY A 95 18.57 12.86 52.87
N VAL A 96 18.41 13.35 54.11
CA VAL A 96 18.82 14.72 54.52
C VAL A 96 19.22 14.72 56.01
N PRO A 97 20.53 14.75 56.35
CA PRO A 97 21.00 15.37 57.58
C PRO A 97 21.02 16.89 57.38
N LYS A 98 20.31 17.62 58.23
CA LYS A 98 20.51 19.06 58.42
C LYS A 98 21.94 19.28 58.94
N GLU A 99 22.80 19.91 58.16
CA GLU A 99 23.95 20.61 58.73
C GLU A 99 23.47 21.98 59.24
N GLU A 100 23.16 22.03 60.54
CA GLU A 100 23.17 23.26 61.32
C GLU A 100 24.62 23.48 61.80
N GLY A 101 25.29 24.48 61.25
CA GLY A 101 26.64 24.89 61.64
C GLY A 101 26.82 26.37 61.34
N ALA A 102 26.94 27.16 62.41
CA ALA A 102 26.85 28.61 62.41
C ALA A 102 28.16 29.34 62.02
N THR A 103 27.95 30.64 61.71
CA THR A 103 28.88 31.79 61.71
C THR A 103 30.02 31.82 60.69
N ASN A 104 29.96 32.80 59.77
CA ASN A 104 30.72 34.04 59.92
C ASN A 104 30.22 35.11 58.95
N ASP A 105 30.13 36.32 59.48
CA ASP A 105 29.84 37.58 58.81
C ASP A 105 30.75 37.83 57.60
N PHE A 106 30.14 38.22 56.48
CA PHE A 106 30.79 39.11 55.51
C PHE A 106 29.72 40.01 54.88
N ASP A 107 29.88 41.32 55.12
CA ASP A 107 29.03 42.42 54.65
C ASP A 107 28.96 42.54 53.11
N CYS A 108 27.72 42.59 52.60
CA CYS A 108 27.17 43.43 51.51
C CYS A 108 27.81 43.48 50.08
N PRO A 109 27.09 43.97 49.03
CA PRO A 109 25.66 44.35 48.92
C PRO A 109 24.92 43.77 47.69
N MET A 110 23.60 44.00 47.70
CA MET A 110 22.60 43.74 46.64
C MET A 110 23.00 44.13 45.21
N GLY A 111 22.61 43.28 44.26
CA GLY A 111 22.52 43.58 42.82
C GLY A 111 21.79 42.47 42.06
N LEU A 112 20.45 42.46 42.13
CA LEU A 112 19.61 41.71 41.20
C LEU A 112 19.61 42.44 39.85
N GLU A 113 19.82 41.68 38.76
CA GLU A 113 19.21 41.77 37.41
C GLU A 113 20.23 41.46 36.30
N GLY A 114 19.92 40.49 35.43
CA GLY A 114 20.64 40.31 34.16
C GLY A 114 20.75 38.89 33.62
N ILE A 115 19.63 38.34 33.11
CA ILE A 115 19.52 37.57 31.85
C ILE A 115 20.53 36.43 31.59
N SER A 116 20.00 35.20 31.70
CA SER A 116 20.07 34.13 30.71
C SER A 116 21.19 34.22 29.65
N THR A 117 22.29 33.51 29.86
CA THR A 117 23.07 32.91 28.76
C THR A 117 23.59 31.54 29.19
N VAL A 118 22.87 30.50 28.79
CA VAL A 118 23.44 29.14 28.70
C VAL A 118 24.58 29.22 27.68
N PRO A 119 25.79 28.71 27.96
CA PRO A 119 26.86 28.71 26.97
C PRO A 119 26.43 27.86 25.77
N GLU A 120 26.22 28.50 24.63
CA GLU A 120 26.08 27.81 23.35
C GLU A 120 27.35 27.02 23.08
N THR A 121 27.22 25.70 23.16
CA THR A 121 28.20 24.74 22.67
C THR A 121 28.53 25.04 21.20
N PRO A 122 29.80 25.07 20.78
CA PRO A 122 30.19 25.43 19.41
C PRO A 122 29.53 24.50 18.37
N PRO A 123 29.34 24.96 17.12
CA PRO A 123 28.63 24.20 16.09
C PRO A 123 29.46 22.97 15.70
N GLY A 124 29.13 21.84 16.34
CA GLY A 124 29.64 20.53 15.95
C GLY A 124 29.20 20.15 14.53
N PRO A 125 29.91 19.22 13.88
CA PRO A 125 29.55 18.77 12.54
C PRO A 125 28.12 18.23 12.54
N LYS A 126 27.25 18.82 11.71
CA LYS A 126 25.86 18.34 11.53
C LYS A 126 25.90 17.00 10.80
N ILE A 127 25.83 15.91 11.56
CA ILE A 127 25.81 14.56 11.01
C ILE A 127 24.46 14.35 10.34
N LYS A 128 24.44 14.08 9.03
CA LYS A 128 23.20 13.78 8.30
C LYS A 128 22.68 12.41 8.72
N THR A 129 21.36 12.30 8.88
CA THR A 129 20.69 11.01 9.03
C THR A 129 20.77 10.20 7.74
N SER A 130 20.89 8.89 7.87
CA SER A 130 20.71 7.96 6.76
C SER A 130 19.24 7.94 6.34
N ILE A 131 18.98 7.69 5.06
CA ILE A 131 17.62 7.46 4.54
C ILE A 131 17.28 6.00 4.85
N PHE A 132 16.06 5.73 5.32
CA PHE A 132 15.61 4.36 5.56
C PHE A 132 15.34 3.66 4.22
N ASP A 133 16.09 2.62 3.91
CA ASP A 133 16.06 1.95 2.61
C ASP A 133 15.08 0.77 2.54
N GLY A 134 14.38 0.47 3.63
CA GLY A 134 13.49 -0.69 3.75
C GLY A 134 14.20 -2.05 3.75
N LYS A 135 15.54 -2.11 3.59
CA LYS A 135 16.33 -3.36 3.60
C LYS A 135 16.85 -3.66 5.00
N SER A 136 17.17 -2.62 5.76
CA SER A 136 17.60 -2.74 7.15
C SER A 136 16.40 -2.91 8.09
N ALA A 137 16.54 -3.72 9.14
CA ALA A 137 15.50 -3.85 10.15
C ALA A 137 15.23 -2.50 10.85
N TRP A 138 13.96 -2.18 11.12
CA TRP A 138 13.53 -0.90 11.68
C TRP A 138 14.26 -0.52 12.98
N ASN A 139 14.49 -1.50 13.86
CA ASN A 139 15.20 -1.29 15.12
C ASN A 139 16.67 -0.86 14.92
N VAL A 140 17.35 -1.41 13.91
CA VAL A 140 18.73 -1.05 13.56
C VAL A 140 18.77 0.39 13.03
N TYR A 141 17.86 0.73 12.13
CA TYR A 141 17.73 2.09 11.61
C TYR A 141 17.42 3.10 12.72
N LYS A 142 16.43 2.81 13.56
CA LYS A 142 16.03 3.68 14.67
C LYS A 142 17.18 3.90 15.65
N MET A 143 17.97 2.87 15.96
CA MET A 143 19.15 3.02 16.81
C MET A 143 20.19 3.94 16.17
N GLN A 144 20.46 3.79 14.86
CA GLN A 144 21.36 4.69 14.13
C GLN A 144 20.85 6.13 14.11
N PHE A 145 19.56 6.33 13.87
CA PHE A 145 18.91 7.62 13.90
C PHE A 145 19.01 8.27 15.29
N ASP A 146 18.72 7.51 16.35
CA ASP A 146 18.77 7.97 17.74
C ASP A 146 20.20 8.40 18.12
N MET A 147 21.24 7.65 17.69
CA MET A 147 22.64 8.04 17.88
C MET A 147 22.99 9.36 17.18
N VAL A 148 22.53 9.56 15.93
CA VAL A 148 22.73 10.80 15.18
C VAL A 148 21.99 11.97 15.83
N ALA A 149 20.76 11.75 16.29
CA ALA A 149 19.97 12.75 17.00
C ALA A 149 20.63 13.19 18.31
N MET A 150 21.17 12.24 19.08
CA MET A 150 21.93 12.53 20.30
C MET A 150 23.20 13.31 20.01
N ALA A 151 23.97 12.91 18.99
CA ALA A 151 25.20 13.60 18.59
C ALA A 151 24.94 15.03 18.10
N ASN A 152 23.81 15.26 17.44
CA ASN A 152 23.41 16.58 16.95
C ASN A 152 22.63 17.42 17.99
N GLY A 153 22.34 16.88 19.19
CA GLY A 153 21.55 17.58 20.20
C GLY A 153 20.12 17.92 19.77
N TRP A 154 19.49 17.06 18.97
CA TRP A 154 18.14 17.31 18.45
C TRP A 154 17.08 17.30 19.55
N SER A 155 16.20 18.31 19.53
CA SER A 155 14.96 18.31 20.31
C SER A 155 13.99 17.25 19.78
N ASP A 156 12.99 16.86 20.57
CA ASP A 156 12.02 15.84 20.14
C ASP A 156 11.23 16.26 18.89
N ALA A 157 10.95 17.56 18.74
CA ALA A 157 10.35 18.11 17.53
C ALA A 157 11.29 17.96 16.30
N ALA A 158 12.59 18.23 16.47
CA ALA A 158 13.58 18.04 15.41
C ALA A 158 13.76 16.57 15.06
N LYS A 159 13.73 15.66 16.03
CA LYS A 159 13.72 14.20 15.79
C LYS A 159 12.52 13.79 14.96
N ALA A 160 11.31 14.23 15.33
CA ALA A 160 10.10 13.89 14.59
C ALA A 160 10.14 14.37 13.13
N TYR A 161 10.58 15.61 12.90
CA TYR A 161 10.71 16.17 11.54
C TYR A 161 11.70 15.39 10.67
N ASN A 162 12.93 15.18 11.18
CA ASN A 162 13.97 14.48 10.41
C ASN A 162 13.62 12.99 10.19
N LEU A 163 12.93 12.37 11.15
CA LEU A 163 12.44 11.01 10.98
C LEU A 163 11.36 10.95 9.89
N ALA A 164 10.40 11.87 9.90
CA ALA A 164 9.39 11.95 8.86
C ALA A 164 10.04 12.15 7.48
N GLU A 165 10.97 13.09 7.35
CA GLU A 165 11.70 13.34 6.11
C GLU A 165 12.44 12.10 5.59
N SER A 166 13.14 11.37 6.48
CA SER A 166 13.84 10.14 6.12
C SER A 166 12.94 9.00 5.64
N LEU A 167 11.64 9.08 5.95
CA LEU A 167 10.62 8.09 5.58
C LEU A 167 9.77 8.51 4.38
N LEU A 168 9.78 9.79 4.00
CA LEU A 168 9.03 10.27 2.83
C LEU A 168 9.60 9.67 1.53
N ASP A 169 10.93 9.64 1.39
CA ASP A 169 11.58 9.11 0.19
C ASP A 169 11.26 7.62 -0.05
N ILE A 170 11.26 6.81 1.01
CA ILE A 170 10.91 5.39 0.89
C ILE A 170 9.41 5.19 0.66
N ARG A 171 8.54 6.03 1.24
CA ARG A 171 7.10 6.00 0.99
C ARG A 171 6.81 6.22 -0.49
N ASP A 172 7.44 7.23 -1.10
CA ASP A 172 7.20 7.58 -2.50
C ASP A 172 7.76 6.51 -3.45
N THR A 173 8.90 5.91 -3.08
CA THR A 173 9.50 4.78 -3.83
C THR A 173 8.61 3.55 -3.78
N LEU A 174 8.12 3.17 -2.58
CA LEU A 174 7.22 2.02 -2.41
C LEU A 174 5.89 2.26 -3.11
N ALA A 175 5.33 3.48 -3.02
CA ALA A 175 4.07 3.81 -3.69
C ALA A 175 4.17 3.62 -5.22
N LEU A 176 5.31 3.98 -5.81
CA LEU A 176 5.60 3.72 -7.22
C LEU A 176 5.66 2.21 -7.52
N GLU A 177 6.40 1.43 -6.73
CA GLU A 177 6.51 -0.02 -6.93
C GLU A 177 5.13 -0.71 -6.83
N TYR A 178 4.36 -0.42 -5.77
CA TYR A 178 3.01 -0.94 -5.59
C TYR A 178 2.07 -0.55 -6.72
N PHE A 179 2.15 0.69 -7.21
CA PHE A 179 1.36 1.14 -8.34
C PHE A 179 1.64 0.29 -9.58
N VAL A 180 2.93 0.08 -9.89
CA VAL A 180 3.33 -0.72 -11.05
C VAL A 180 2.88 -2.16 -10.91
N ASP A 181 3.01 -2.75 -9.72
CA ASP A 181 2.59 -4.12 -9.45
C ASP A 181 1.06 -4.29 -9.51
N ALA A 182 0.30 -3.26 -9.15
CA ALA A 182 -1.16 -3.25 -9.22
C ALA A 182 -1.73 -3.10 -10.65
N ILE A 183 -0.91 -2.81 -11.67
CA ILE A 183 -1.38 -2.69 -13.06
C ILE A 183 -1.89 -4.05 -13.56
N ARG A 184 -3.20 -4.14 -13.81
CA ARG A 184 -3.89 -5.38 -14.21
C ARG A 184 -3.43 -5.94 -15.57
N ASN A 185 -3.09 -5.07 -16.52
CA ASN A 185 -2.68 -5.48 -17.86
C ASN A 185 -1.16 -5.74 -17.90
N PRO A 186 -0.71 -6.99 -18.13
CA PRO A 186 0.72 -7.35 -18.06
C PRO A 186 1.58 -6.62 -19.12
N ASP A 187 1.00 -6.30 -20.28
CA ASP A 187 1.72 -5.56 -21.34
C ASP A 187 1.91 -4.09 -20.96
N ILE A 188 0.92 -3.49 -20.29
CA ILE A 188 1.05 -2.11 -19.79
C ILE A 188 2.03 -2.08 -18.62
N GLN A 189 1.91 -3.02 -17.69
CA GLN A 189 2.82 -3.16 -16.54
C GLN A 189 4.28 -3.27 -16.98
N THR A 190 4.58 -4.17 -17.93
CA THR A 190 5.94 -4.37 -18.44
C THR A 190 6.47 -3.10 -19.10
N ARG A 191 5.65 -2.39 -19.88
CA ARG A 191 6.07 -1.14 -20.52
C ARG A 191 6.33 -0.03 -19.51
N VAL A 192 5.53 0.08 -18.45
CA VAL A 192 5.76 1.05 -17.36
C VAL A 192 7.05 0.72 -16.60
N ARG A 193 7.33 -0.56 -16.34
CA ARG A 193 8.64 -0.97 -15.78
C ARG A 193 9.82 -0.57 -16.68
N LEU A 194 9.64 -0.61 -17.99
CA LEU A 194 10.65 -0.22 -18.97
C LEU A 194 10.75 1.30 -19.21
N SER A 195 9.85 2.11 -18.63
CA SER A 195 9.79 3.55 -18.90
C SER A 195 10.71 4.40 -18.03
N ASP A 196 11.52 3.78 -17.16
CA ASP A 196 12.40 4.45 -16.19
C ASP A 196 11.68 5.53 -15.35
N ALA A 197 10.42 5.28 -14.97
CA ALA A 197 9.67 6.22 -14.14
C ALA A 197 10.31 6.35 -12.75
N LYS A 198 10.56 7.58 -12.30
CA LYS A 198 11.20 7.88 -11.00
C LYS A 198 10.22 8.25 -9.91
N ASP A 199 8.99 8.58 -10.30
CA ASP A 199 7.95 9.04 -9.39
C ASP A 199 6.59 8.46 -9.83
N LEU A 200 5.65 8.40 -8.89
CA LEU A 200 4.31 7.87 -9.13
C LEU A 200 3.58 8.61 -10.26
N LYS A 201 3.78 9.92 -10.37
CA LYS A 201 3.12 10.78 -11.35
C LYS A 201 3.53 10.44 -12.79
N SER A 202 4.82 10.22 -13.02
CA SER A 202 5.38 9.85 -14.31
C SER A 202 4.96 8.43 -14.72
N ALA A 203 4.95 7.48 -13.78
CA ALA A 203 4.43 6.12 -14.01
C ALA A 203 2.95 6.12 -14.37
N LEU A 204 2.13 6.90 -13.65
CA LEU A 204 0.70 7.06 -13.93
C LEU A 204 0.45 7.67 -15.30
N MET A 205 1.17 8.76 -15.63
CA MET A 205 1.05 9.40 -16.94
C MET A 205 1.44 8.46 -18.07
N PHE A 206 2.48 7.65 -17.87
CA PHE A 206 2.95 6.71 -18.89
C PHE A 206 1.96 5.55 -19.10
N SER A 207 1.45 4.95 -18.01
CA SER A 207 0.46 3.86 -18.10
C SER A 207 -0.82 4.33 -18.80
N MET A 208 -1.32 5.53 -18.46
CA MET A 208 -2.51 6.13 -19.05
C MET A 208 -2.32 6.43 -20.55
N LYS A 209 -1.14 6.87 -20.97
CA LYS A 209 -0.81 7.08 -22.39
C LYS A 209 -0.84 5.77 -23.18
N ILE A 210 -0.37 4.68 -22.61
CA ILE A 210 -0.40 3.36 -23.26
C ILE A 210 -1.83 2.83 -23.33
N ASP A 211 -2.57 2.92 -22.24
CA ASP A 211 -3.93 2.41 -22.15
C ASP A 211 -4.86 3.12 -23.15
N THR A 212 -4.76 4.46 -23.24
CA THR A 212 -5.50 5.26 -24.22
C THR A 212 -5.12 4.91 -25.67
N ALA A 213 -3.84 4.63 -25.95
CA ALA A 213 -3.40 4.16 -27.26
C ALA A 213 -3.94 2.75 -27.59
N HIS A 214 -4.00 1.86 -26.60
CA HIS A 214 -4.59 0.53 -26.75
C HIS A 214 -6.08 0.61 -27.09
N LEU A 215 -6.86 1.39 -26.33
CA LEU A 215 -8.29 1.59 -26.57
C LEU A 215 -8.57 2.21 -27.94
N ALA A 216 -7.72 3.12 -28.42
CA ALA A 216 -7.83 3.70 -29.75
C ALA A 216 -7.52 2.66 -30.85
N SER A 217 -6.54 1.78 -30.62
CA SER A 217 -6.17 0.71 -31.56
C SER A 217 -7.26 -0.36 -31.67
N GLU A 218 -7.86 -0.78 -30.55
CA GLU A 218 -8.95 -1.76 -30.50
C GLU A 218 -10.22 -1.26 -31.19
N LYS A 219 -10.57 0.02 -30.99
CA LYS A 219 -11.68 0.64 -31.71
C LYS A 219 -11.44 0.74 -33.22
N SER A 220 -10.17 0.78 -33.66
CA SER A 220 -9.80 0.83 -35.08
C SER A 220 -9.75 -0.55 -35.75
N SER A 221 -9.48 -1.62 -34.98
CA SER A 221 -9.44 -3.00 -35.48
C SER A 221 -10.82 -3.67 -35.54
N SER A 222 -11.87 -3.05 -34.99
CA SER A 222 -13.28 -3.41 -35.18
C SER A 222 -13.84 -3.01 -36.57
N CYS A 223 -12.99 -2.97 -37.61
CA CYS A 223 -13.48 -2.92 -38.98
C CYS A 223 -13.68 -4.38 -39.47
N PRO A 224 -14.91 -4.82 -39.80
CA PRO A 224 -15.20 -6.21 -40.13
C PRO A 224 -14.50 -6.73 -41.40
N TYR A 225 -13.84 -5.85 -42.15
CA TYR A 225 -13.19 -6.19 -43.40
C TYR A 225 -11.68 -6.14 -43.25
N ARG A 226 -11.10 -7.33 -43.11
CA ARG A 226 -9.71 -7.60 -43.49
C ARG A 226 -9.60 -7.26 -44.98
N CYS A 227 -8.79 -6.26 -45.33
CA CYS A 227 -8.30 -5.84 -46.67
C CYS A 227 -8.58 -4.37 -47.00
N CYS A 228 -7.53 -3.53 -47.03
CA CYS A 228 -7.22 -2.63 -48.16
C CYS A 228 -5.89 -1.87 -47.91
N PRO A 229 -4.78 -2.25 -48.57
CA PRO A 229 -3.54 -1.46 -48.60
C PRO A 229 -3.75 -0.23 -49.49
N GLY A 230 -4.31 0.85 -48.92
CA GLY A 230 -4.53 2.09 -49.68
C GLY A 230 -4.85 3.34 -48.84
N HIS A 231 -5.21 3.18 -47.57
CA HIS A 231 -5.65 4.30 -46.72
C HIS A 231 -4.57 4.94 -45.83
N TYR A 232 -3.30 4.50 -45.93
CA TYR A 232 -2.23 5.00 -45.06
C TYR A 232 -1.92 6.51 -45.26
N ARG A 233 -2.19 7.06 -46.44
CA ARG A 233 -1.91 8.49 -46.73
C ARG A 233 -2.99 9.47 -46.24
N ARG A 234 -4.25 9.05 -46.14
CA ARG A 234 -5.34 9.95 -45.68
C ARG A 234 -5.41 10.04 -44.15
N PHE A 235 -4.93 9.01 -43.45
CA PHE A 235 -4.91 8.97 -41.98
C PHE A 235 -3.88 9.93 -41.36
N LYS A 236 -2.67 10.08 -41.92
CA LYS A 236 -1.67 11.03 -41.38
C LYS A 236 -2.18 12.48 -41.30
N LYS A 237 -3.05 12.90 -42.23
CA LYS A 237 -3.56 14.28 -42.29
C LYS A 237 -4.75 14.54 -41.35
N LYS A 238 -5.49 13.50 -40.95
CA LYS A 238 -6.52 13.59 -39.90
C LYS A 238 -5.92 13.41 -38.50
N ASN A 239 -4.92 12.54 -38.33
CA ASN A 239 -4.26 12.29 -37.05
C ASN A 239 -3.39 13.45 -36.54
N SER A 240 -2.96 14.39 -37.39
CA SER A 240 -2.28 15.60 -36.89
C SER A 240 -3.25 16.53 -36.15
N LYS A 241 -4.48 16.69 -36.67
CA LYS A 241 -5.55 17.46 -36.01
C LYS A 241 -6.11 16.77 -34.77
N THR A 242 -6.08 15.44 -34.71
CA THR A 242 -6.48 14.68 -33.51
C THR A 242 -5.36 14.57 -32.49
N ARG A 243 -4.07 14.62 -32.90
CA ARG A 243 -2.93 14.80 -31.98
C ARG A 243 -2.98 16.16 -31.28
N GLU A 244 -3.27 17.24 -32.02
CA GLU A 244 -3.48 18.57 -31.42
C GLU A 244 -4.66 18.62 -30.44
N ALA A 245 -5.71 17.80 -30.65
CA ALA A 245 -6.82 17.66 -29.70
C ALA A 245 -6.53 16.66 -28.56
N LEU A 246 -5.54 15.77 -28.71
CA LEU A 246 -5.05 14.85 -27.67
C LEU A 246 -4.02 15.50 -26.73
N ASP A 247 -3.53 16.68 -27.10
CA ASP A 247 -2.63 17.52 -26.31
C ASP A 247 -3.37 18.43 -25.31
N ASP A 248 -4.65 18.16 -25.02
CA ASP A 248 -5.32 18.68 -23.82
C ASP A 248 -5.44 17.64 -22.67
N PRO A 249 -4.32 17.15 -22.10
CA PRO A 249 -4.33 16.50 -20.79
C PRO A 249 -4.91 17.40 -19.70
N ILE A 250 -4.84 18.73 -19.86
CA ILE A 250 -5.15 19.70 -18.80
C ILE A 250 -6.62 19.59 -18.39
N SER A 251 -7.54 19.41 -19.34
CA SER A 251 -8.98 19.25 -19.05
C SER A 251 -9.35 17.93 -18.36
N ARG A 252 -8.61 16.83 -18.60
CA ARG A 252 -8.78 15.56 -17.87
C ARG A 252 -8.08 15.58 -16.51
N TRP A 253 -6.99 16.34 -16.40
CA TRP A 253 -6.25 16.56 -15.15
C TRP A 253 -7.06 17.38 -14.15
N SER A 254 -7.86 18.36 -14.57
CA SER A 254 -8.75 19.11 -13.67
C SER A 254 -9.86 18.25 -13.06
N GLU A 255 -10.39 17.27 -13.81
CA GLU A 255 -11.34 16.28 -13.27
C GLU A 255 -10.67 15.33 -12.26
N VAL A 256 -9.44 14.88 -12.54
CA VAL A 256 -8.65 14.02 -11.63
C VAL A 256 -8.25 14.77 -10.36
N GLN A 257 -7.85 16.04 -10.45
CA GLN A 257 -7.60 16.90 -9.29
C GLN A 257 -8.88 17.10 -8.44
N GLY A 258 -10.04 17.20 -9.09
CA GLY A 258 -11.33 17.23 -8.39
C GLY A 258 -11.60 15.96 -7.59
N ILE A 259 -11.25 14.80 -8.14
CA ILE A 259 -11.40 13.49 -7.48
C ILE A 259 -10.35 13.32 -6.37
N GLU A 260 -9.10 13.75 -6.57
CA GLU A 260 -8.06 13.74 -5.53
C GLU A 260 -8.44 14.62 -4.34
N ASN A 261 -9.01 15.80 -4.58
CA ASN A 261 -9.51 16.67 -3.51
C ASN A 261 -10.71 16.06 -2.76
N GLN A 262 -11.57 15.31 -3.44
CA GLN A 262 -12.65 14.57 -2.79
C GLN A 262 -12.14 13.39 -1.95
N LEU A 263 -11.08 12.71 -2.41
CA LEU A 263 -10.42 11.63 -1.66
C LEU A 263 -9.69 12.15 -0.43
N LEU A 264 -9.00 13.30 -0.53
CA LEU A 264 -8.37 13.97 0.60
C LEU A 264 -9.41 14.41 1.65
N ASP A 265 -10.55 14.95 1.22
CA ASP A 265 -11.66 15.33 2.13
C ASP A 265 -12.34 14.13 2.79
N VAL A 266 -12.37 12.96 2.14
CA VAL A 266 -12.83 11.70 2.76
C VAL A 266 -11.79 11.19 3.77
N GLN A 267 -10.50 11.29 3.44
CA GLN A 267 -9.40 10.88 4.32
C GLN A 267 -9.37 11.75 5.60
N GLU A 268 -9.48 13.06 5.49
CA GLU A 268 -9.51 14.00 6.62
C GLU A 268 -10.73 13.76 7.53
N ARG A 269 -11.90 13.50 6.94
CA ARG A 269 -13.11 13.14 7.71
C ARG A 269 -12.96 11.82 8.46
N TRP A 270 -12.28 10.85 7.88
CA TRP A 270 -12.04 9.56 8.52
C TRP A 270 -11.06 9.70 9.70
N THR A 271 -9.99 10.49 9.55
CA THR A 271 -9.04 10.77 10.63
C THR A 271 -9.65 11.55 11.78
N LEU A 272 -10.54 12.52 11.50
CA LEU A 272 -11.26 13.25 12.54
C LEU A 272 -12.24 12.36 13.32
N GLN A 273 -12.87 11.39 12.64
CA GLN A 273 -13.76 10.43 13.28
C GLN A 273 -12.99 9.44 14.17
N GLU A 274 -11.75 9.10 13.80
CA GLU A 274 -10.85 8.25 14.57
C GLU A 274 -10.24 8.98 15.78
N GLU A 275 -9.92 10.28 15.65
CA GLU A 275 -9.50 11.13 16.77
C GLU A 275 -10.63 11.39 17.78
N LEU A 276 -11.85 11.68 17.32
CA LEU A 276 -13.03 11.79 18.18
C LEU A 276 -13.29 10.49 18.96
N SER A 277 -13.10 9.34 18.29
CA SER A 277 -13.24 8.03 18.91
C SER A 277 -12.14 7.77 19.96
N ARG A 278 -10.91 8.25 19.76
CA ARG A 278 -9.83 8.16 20.76
C ARG A 278 -10.05 9.06 21.97
N THR A 279 -10.48 10.31 21.77
CA THR A 279 -10.72 11.25 22.89
C THR A 279 -11.89 10.84 23.80
N ASN A 280 -12.81 10.01 23.29
CA ASN A 280 -13.95 9.51 24.06
C ASN A 280 -13.58 8.37 25.04
N TRP A 281 -12.37 7.78 24.91
CA TRP A 281 -11.84 6.78 25.84
C TRP A 281 -10.97 7.37 26.96
N ASP A 282 -10.53 8.62 26.84
CA ASP A 282 -9.72 9.31 27.87
C ASP A 282 -10.58 10.00 28.96
N LEU A 283 -11.91 9.83 28.92
CA LEU A 283 -12.87 10.44 29.86
C LEU A 283 -13.60 9.43 30.78
N TYR A 284 -13.14 8.19 30.88
CA TYR A 284 -13.64 7.19 31.83
C TYR A 284 -12.54 6.54 32.66
#